data_AF-A0A3C1IHS4-F1
#
_entry.id   AF-A0A3C1IHS4-F1
#
_cell.length_a   1.000
_cell.length_b   1.000
_cell.length_c   1.000
_cell.angle_alpha   90.00
_cell.angle_beta   90.00
_cell.angle_gamma   90.00
#
_symmetry.space_group_name_H-M   'P 1'
#
loop_
_entity.id
_entity.type
_entity.pdbx_description
1 polymer ?
#
loop_
_entity_poly.entity_id
_entity_poly.type
_entity_poly.pdbx_seq_one_letter_code
_entity_poly.pdbx_strand_id
1 'polypeptide(L)'
;MKQQLWTLILFFILTTLARADDSIVMQVDSFQSVKQSIATARIADKYPITMGLIFDEIRCYDNVGFVTGWYIYDKHQQKIPLIGLYHHGFFDLFQFPPKRHAALMQALRDKTLQTEDLETAQEYLERLEVTHPWTAPDGRVTDRSGSWSNGDKTLAITQFEWKAQFAPENNFELVIEKANRNPHRLDLLEAIGQAGEYRITNGNLACAFLKLSLTQIAPTKAGWNVLLSFSRESRRCSGDDGGYFSLKLDHSYRIVARNGYITYICDKRGAGRDESGADARGQRYTVVEGQYETPRNPRMIGSFFIKNAAIKVETPWPDMTP
;
A
#
# COMPACT_ATOMS: atom_id res chain seq x y z
N MET A 1 -4.40 -34.94 -53.49
CA MET A 1 -3.27 -34.12 -52.99
C MET A 1 -3.66 -32.73 -52.49
N LYS A 2 -4.56 -31.97 -53.13
CA LYS A 2 -4.90 -30.60 -52.64
C LYS A 2 -5.63 -30.55 -51.28
N GLN A 3 -6.47 -31.53 -50.96
CA GLN A 3 -7.30 -31.49 -49.75
C GLN A 3 -6.51 -31.74 -48.44
N GLN A 4 -5.45 -32.55 -48.48
CA GLN A 4 -4.57 -32.81 -47.32
C GLN A 4 -3.68 -31.62 -46.95
N LEU A 5 -3.36 -30.75 -47.91
CA LEU A 5 -2.54 -29.56 -47.67
C LEU A 5 -3.31 -28.49 -46.87
N TRP A 6 -4.61 -28.34 -47.13
CA TRP A 6 -5.46 -27.41 -46.38
C TRP A 6 -5.71 -27.86 -44.95
N THR A 7 -5.83 -29.18 -44.70
CA THR A 7 -5.99 -29.71 -43.34
C THR A 7 -4.73 -29.52 -42.51
N LEU A 8 -3.54 -29.70 -43.10
CA LEU A 8 -2.25 -29.49 -42.42
C LEU A 8 -2.01 -28.01 -42.08
N ILE A 9 -2.35 -27.09 -43.00
CA ILE A 9 -2.21 -25.65 -42.77
C ILE A 9 -3.20 -25.17 -41.70
N LEU A 10 -4.44 -25.67 -41.71
CA LEU A 10 -5.43 -25.33 -40.68
C LEU A 10 -5.01 -25.86 -39.29
N PHE A 11 -4.42 -27.06 -39.23
CA PHE A 11 -3.89 -27.63 -37.98
C PHE A 11 -2.69 -26.83 -37.46
N PHE A 12 -1.79 -26.38 -38.35
CA PHE A 12 -0.64 -25.56 -37.96
C PHE A 12 -1.08 -24.19 -37.41
N ILE A 13 -2.05 -23.53 -38.04
CA ILE A 13 -2.61 -22.24 -37.61
C ILE A 13 -3.38 -22.38 -36.28
N LEU A 14 -4.12 -23.48 -36.07
CA LEU A 14 -4.80 -23.76 -34.79
C LEU A 14 -3.80 -24.09 -33.67
N THR A 15 -2.66 -24.72 -33.96
CA THR A 15 -1.62 -24.97 -32.95
C THR A 15 -0.79 -23.75 -32.59
N THR A 16 -0.66 -22.75 -33.47
CA THR A 16 0.05 -21.50 -33.17
C THR A 16 -0.83 -20.50 -32.41
N LEU A 17 -2.16 -20.52 -32.62
CA LEU A 17 -3.11 -19.69 -31.85
C LEU A 17 -3.46 -20.26 -30.46
N ALA A 18 -3.14 -21.53 -30.19
CA ALA A 18 -3.41 -22.17 -28.89
C ALA A 18 -2.23 -22.10 -27.89
N ARG A 19 -1.11 -21.46 -28.25
CA ARG A 19 -0.08 -21.11 -27.26
C ARG A 19 -0.43 -19.77 -26.63
N ALA A 20 -1.47 -19.77 -25.80
CA ALA A 20 -1.50 -18.82 -24.68
C ALA A 20 -0.18 -19.04 -23.94
N ASP A 21 0.67 -18.03 -23.93
CA ASP A 21 1.97 -18.10 -23.26
C ASP A 21 1.71 -18.48 -21.81
N ASP A 22 2.13 -19.68 -21.40
CA ASP A 22 1.93 -20.24 -20.05
C ASP A 22 2.82 -19.50 -19.02
N SER A 23 3.35 -18.33 -19.39
CA SER A 23 4.21 -17.50 -18.58
C SER A 23 3.43 -17.02 -17.36
N ILE A 24 4.02 -17.30 -16.20
CA ILE A 24 3.56 -16.78 -14.92
C ILE A 24 4.37 -15.53 -14.65
N VAL A 25 3.68 -14.42 -14.41
CA VAL A 25 4.28 -13.18 -13.93
C VAL A 25 3.90 -13.04 -12.46
N MET A 26 4.87 -12.70 -11.62
CA MET A 26 4.58 -12.30 -10.25
C MET A 26 5.14 -10.90 -10.00
N GLN A 27 4.40 -10.10 -9.24
CA GLN A 27 4.81 -8.77 -8.82
C GLN A 27 4.28 -8.47 -7.40
N VAL A 28 4.91 -7.50 -6.74
CA VAL A 28 4.41 -6.99 -5.45
C VAL A 28 3.67 -5.70 -5.73
N ASP A 29 2.38 -5.69 -5.42
CA ASP A 29 1.57 -4.47 -5.40
C ASP A 29 1.51 -3.96 -3.95
N SER A 30 1.76 -2.68 -3.75
CA SER A 30 1.59 -2.00 -2.46
C SER A 30 0.61 -0.86 -2.59
N PHE A 31 -0.44 -0.86 -1.78
CA PHE A 31 -1.45 0.19 -1.79
C PHE A 31 -2.08 0.35 -0.41
N GLN A 32 -2.66 1.51 -0.15
CA GLN A 32 -3.47 1.73 1.03
C GLN A 32 -4.95 1.63 0.66
N SER A 33 -5.72 0.88 1.43
CA SER A 33 -7.17 0.89 1.33
C SER A 33 -7.74 1.68 2.50
N VAL A 34 -8.71 2.55 2.23
CA VAL A 34 -9.40 3.27 3.29
C VAL A 34 -10.88 2.91 3.24
N LYS A 35 -11.38 2.34 4.33
CA LYS A 35 -12.82 2.09 4.47
C LYS A 35 -13.54 3.43 4.51
N GLN A 36 -14.69 3.50 3.85
CA GLN A 36 -15.51 4.70 3.87
C GLN A 36 -15.91 5.03 5.31
N SER A 37 -15.64 6.27 5.72
CA SER A 37 -16.13 6.82 6.96
C SER A 37 -17.51 7.43 6.77
N ILE A 38 -18.37 7.26 7.76
CA ILE A 38 -19.72 7.80 7.75
C ILE A 38 -19.89 8.71 8.95
N ALA A 39 -20.31 9.94 8.71
CA ALA A 39 -20.64 10.89 9.76
C ALA A 39 -22.05 11.45 9.57
N THR A 40 -22.73 11.71 10.68
CA THR A 40 -23.99 12.46 10.72
C THR A 40 -23.75 13.78 11.44
N ALA A 41 -24.40 14.85 10.99
CA ALA A 41 -24.29 16.18 11.58
C ALA A 41 -25.54 17.03 11.29
N ARG A 42 -25.54 18.29 11.73
CA ARG A 42 -26.60 19.26 11.43
C ARG A 42 -26.03 20.60 11.01
N ILE A 43 -26.55 21.16 9.90
CA ILE A 43 -26.28 22.54 9.50
C ILE A 43 -27.27 23.47 10.20
N ALA A 44 -26.75 24.50 10.87
CA ALA A 44 -27.50 25.49 11.65
C ALA A 44 -28.48 24.85 12.66
N ASP A 45 -28.10 23.72 13.27
CA ASP A 45 -28.93 22.88 14.15
C ASP A 45 -30.28 22.42 13.56
N LYS A 46 -30.53 22.68 12.26
CA LYS A 46 -31.85 22.52 11.63
C LYS A 46 -31.85 21.46 10.55
N TYR A 47 -30.81 21.41 9.73
CA TYR A 47 -30.77 20.55 8.55
C TYR A 47 -29.89 19.34 8.83
N PRO A 48 -30.47 18.17 9.14
CA PRO A 48 -29.68 16.95 9.32
C PRO A 48 -29.02 16.56 8.00
N ILE A 49 -27.73 16.23 8.10
CA ILE A 49 -26.92 15.77 6.99
C ILE A 49 -26.22 14.47 7.36
N THR A 50 -26.01 13.63 6.35
CA THR A 50 -25.16 12.45 6.41
C THR A 50 -24.07 12.59 5.36
N MET A 51 -22.83 12.31 5.74
CA MET A 51 -21.68 12.34 4.84
C MET A 51 -20.97 11.00 4.84
N GLY A 52 -20.50 10.60 3.66
CA GLY A 52 -19.68 9.43 3.46
C GLY A 52 -18.39 9.82 2.75
N LEU A 53 -17.25 9.67 3.43
CA LEU A 53 -15.94 10.14 2.99
C LEU A 53 -14.96 8.98 2.83
N ILE A 54 -14.10 9.06 1.82
CA ILE A 54 -13.05 8.10 1.52
C ILE A 54 -11.76 8.90 1.30
N PHE A 55 -10.65 8.47 1.89
CA PHE A 55 -9.34 8.99 1.51
C PHE A 55 -8.88 8.29 0.23
N ASP A 56 -8.65 9.07 -0.82
CA ASP A 56 -8.12 8.57 -2.08
C ASP A 56 -6.60 8.56 -2.08
N GLU A 57 -5.97 9.53 -1.42
CA GLU A 57 -4.53 9.60 -1.27
C GLU A 57 -4.17 10.17 0.10
N ILE A 58 -3.15 9.61 0.74
CA ILE A 58 -2.63 10.06 2.02
C ILE A 58 -1.14 10.36 1.85
N ARG A 59 -0.76 11.64 1.95
CA ARG A 59 0.63 12.10 1.95
C ARG A 59 1.13 12.15 3.39
N CYS A 60 1.72 11.05 3.81
CA CYS A 60 1.99 10.72 5.21
C CYS A 60 2.82 11.75 5.99
N TYR A 61 3.74 12.46 5.32
CA TYR A 61 4.66 13.34 6.02
C TYR A 61 4.07 14.70 6.37
N ASP A 62 3.01 15.10 5.67
CA ASP A 62 2.40 16.41 5.82
C ASP A 62 1.09 16.34 6.60
N ASN A 63 0.62 15.12 6.93
CA ASN A 63 -0.75 14.86 7.42
C ASN A 63 -1.79 15.48 6.48
N VAL A 64 -1.50 15.49 5.18
CA VAL A 64 -2.38 15.99 4.13
C VAL A 64 -2.80 14.83 3.23
N GLY A 65 -4.05 14.82 2.78
CA GLY A 65 -4.54 13.80 1.85
C GLY A 65 -5.71 14.29 1.03
N PHE A 66 -5.92 13.68 -0.13
CA PHE A 66 -7.13 13.90 -0.91
C PHE A 66 -8.27 13.05 -0.37
N VAL A 67 -9.44 13.67 -0.25
CA VAL A 67 -10.65 13.04 0.25
C VAL A 67 -11.76 13.22 -0.78
N THR A 68 -12.41 12.13 -1.17
CA THR A 68 -13.63 12.19 -1.96
C THR A 68 -14.80 11.65 -1.17
N GLY A 69 -16.00 11.92 -1.65
CA GLY A 69 -17.18 11.36 -1.04
C GLY A 69 -18.45 12.02 -1.50
N TRP A 70 -19.42 12.02 -0.61
CA TRP A 70 -20.69 12.68 -0.81
C TRP A 70 -21.25 13.10 0.53
N TYR A 71 -22.17 14.05 0.48
CA TYR A 71 -23.09 14.27 1.59
C TYR A 71 -24.53 14.35 1.07
N ILE A 72 -25.50 14.14 1.96
CA ILE A 72 -26.92 14.30 1.70
C ILE A 72 -27.51 15.22 2.73
N TYR A 73 -28.54 15.97 2.33
CA TYR A 73 -29.56 16.41 3.27
C TYR A 73 -30.51 15.23 3.50
N ASP A 74 -30.67 14.78 4.75
CA ASP A 74 -31.39 13.54 5.04
C ASP A 74 -32.85 13.56 4.55
N LYS A 75 -33.46 14.74 4.46
CA LYS A 75 -34.80 14.90 3.91
C LYS A 75 -34.88 14.62 2.40
N HIS A 76 -33.82 14.92 1.67
CA HIS A 76 -33.79 14.90 0.21
C HIS A 76 -33.11 13.65 -0.36
N GLN A 77 -32.22 13.01 0.42
CA GLN A 77 -31.52 11.76 0.06
C GLN A 77 -30.72 11.82 -1.26
N GLN A 78 -30.56 13.01 -1.85
CA GLN A 78 -29.75 13.21 -3.04
C GLN A 78 -28.30 13.37 -2.65
N LYS A 79 -27.43 12.49 -3.16
CA LYS A 79 -25.98 12.55 -2.97
C LYS A 79 -25.40 13.75 -3.70
N ILE A 80 -24.77 14.62 -2.94
CA ILE A 80 -24.02 15.77 -3.41
C ILE A 80 -22.54 15.38 -3.37
N PRO A 81 -21.86 15.31 -4.52
CA PRO A 81 -20.50 14.81 -4.59
C PRO A 81 -19.53 15.82 -3.99
N LEU A 82 -18.55 15.29 -3.25
CA LEU A 82 -17.51 16.07 -2.58
C LEU A 82 -16.13 15.62 -3.06
N ILE A 83 -15.24 16.60 -3.19
CA ILE A 83 -13.79 16.40 -3.29
C ILE A 83 -13.14 17.44 -2.38
N GLY A 84 -12.06 17.07 -1.71
CA GLY A 84 -11.45 17.94 -0.72
C GLY A 84 -10.11 17.45 -0.22
N LEU A 85 -9.67 18.11 0.83
CA LEU A 85 -8.43 17.83 1.52
C LEU A 85 -8.73 17.41 2.95
N TYR A 86 -7.96 16.45 3.44
CA TYR A 86 -7.72 16.33 4.86
C TYR A 86 -6.39 17.00 5.15
N HIS A 87 -6.32 17.89 6.13
CA HIS A 87 -5.08 18.49 6.59
C HIS A 87 -5.12 18.73 8.10
N HIS A 88 -4.12 18.24 8.82
CA HIS A 88 -3.94 18.50 10.26
C HIS A 88 -5.18 18.27 11.15
N GLY A 89 -6.01 17.25 10.84
CA GLY A 89 -7.22 16.95 11.63
C GLY A 89 -8.47 17.69 11.17
N PHE A 90 -8.45 18.35 10.01
CA PHE A 90 -9.60 19.00 9.40
C PHE A 90 -9.87 18.41 8.03
N PHE A 91 -11.14 18.25 7.70
CA PHE A 91 -11.60 18.04 6.34
C PHE A 91 -12.04 19.39 5.76
N ASP A 92 -11.53 19.73 4.59
CA ASP A 92 -11.97 20.85 3.78
C ASP A 92 -12.55 20.31 2.46
N LEU A 93 -13.88 20.28 2.38
CA LEU A 93 -14.62 19.52 1.37
C LEU A 93 -15.41 20.45 0.48
N PHE A 94 -15.36 20.24 -0.83
CA PHE A 94 -15.99 21.11 -1.81
C PHE A 94 -16.97 20.35 -2.68
N GLN A 95 -18.13 20.97 -2.90
CA GLN A 95 -19.00 20.66 -4.01
C GLN A 95 -18.68 21.62 -5.16
N PHE A 96 -18.22 21.09 -6.29
CA PHE A 96 -17.99 21.88 -7.51
C PHE A 96 -19.13 21.70 -8.53
N PRO A 97 -19.28 22.63 -9.48
CA PRO A 97 -20.10 22.41 -10.67
C PRO A 97 -19.70 21.11 -11.40
N PRO A 98 -20.64 20.37 -12.01
CA PRO A 98 -20.38 19.01 -12.53
C PRO A 98 -19.17 18.89 -13.46
N LYS A 99 -18.97 19.88 -14.36
CA LYS A 99 -17.82 19.89 -15.29
C LYS A 99 -16.48 20.01 -14.55
N ARG A 100 -16.40 20.91 -13.56
CA ARG A 100 -15.19 21.12 -12.76
C ARG A 100 -14.93 19.93 -11.84
N HIS A 101 -15.98 19.41 -11.19
CA HIS A 101 -15.86 18.20 -10.37
C HIS A 101 -15.32 17.01 -11.18
N ALA A 102 -15.85 16.76 -12.38
CA ALA A 102 -15.38 15.68 -13.24
C ALA A 102 -13.90 15.83 -13.64
N ALA A 103 -13.45 17.05 -13.93
CA ALA A 103 -12.05 17.35 -14.26
C ALA A 103 -11.11 17.09 -13.07
N LEU A 104 -11.47 17.55 -11.87
CA LEU A 104 -10.69 17.31 -10.65
C LEU A 104 -10.61 15.81 -10.31
N MET A 105 -11.73 15.09 -10.45
CA MET A 105 -11.75 13.64 -10.27
C MET A 105 -10.87 12.90 -11.29
N GLN A 106 -10.75 13.42 -12.51
CA GLN A 106 -9.83 12.86 -13.51
C GLN A 106 -8.37 13.13 -13.12
N ALA A 107 -8.03 14.36 -12.73
CA ALA A 107 -6.70 14.71 -12.26
C ALA A 107 -6.26 13.88 -11.04
N LEU A 108 -7.19 13.61 -10.11
CA LEU A 108 -6.95 12.72 -8.97
C LEU A 108 -6.60 11.29 -9.41
N ARG A 109 -7.40 10.71 -10.33
CA ARG A 109 -7.14 9.37 -10.88
C ARG A 109 -5.81 9.28 -11.62
N ASP A 110 -5.47 10.33 -12.36
CA ASP A 110 -4.23 10.41 -13.14
C ASP A 110 -3.01 10.78 -12.28
N LYS A 111 -3.20 10.99 -10.97
CA LYS A 111 -2.18 11.43 -10.01
C LYS A 111 -1.49 12.74 -10.39
N THR A 112 -2.25 13.64 -11.01
CA THR A 112 -1.78 14.97 -11.43
C THR A 112 -2.34 16.10 -10.58
N LEU A 113 -3.43 15.86 -9.83
CA LEU A 113 -4.03 16.83 -8.91
C LEU A 113 -3.02 17.22 -7.82
N GLN A 114 -2.81 18.52 -7.64
CA GLN A 114 -1.99 19.08 -6.56
C GLN A 114 -2.88 19.59 -5.45
N THR A 115 -2.36 19.70 -4.22
CA THR A 115 -3.17 20.18 -3.10
C THR A 115 -3.51 21.64 -3.21
N GLU A 116 -2.63 22.42 -3.80
CA GLU A 116 -2.78 23.84 -4.09
C GLU A 116 -4.03 24.10 -4.98
N ASP A 117 -4.39 23.14 -5.85
CA ASP A 117 -5.58 23.21 -6.72
C ASP A 117 -6.88 23.23 -5.90
N LEU A 118 -6.87 22.63 -4.70
CA LEU A 118 -8.00 22.59 -3.78
C LEU A 118 -7.88 23.66 -2.68
N GLU A 119 -6.69 23.94 -2.15
CA GLU A 119 -6.46 24.98 -1.13
C GLU A 119 -6.84 26.38 -1.64
N THR A 120 -6.59 26.64 -2.92
CA THR A 120 -6.90 27.92 -3.57
C THR A 120 -8.20 27.88 -4.37
N ALA A 121 -9.01 26.82 -4.20
CA ALA A 121 -10.17 26.60 -5.03
C ALA A 121 -11.21 27.72 -4.88
N GLN A 122 -11.44 28.41 -5.99
CA GLN A 122 -12.58 29.30 -6.18
C GLN A 122 -13.68 28.55 -6.95
N GLU A 123 -14.88 29.13 -7.08
CA GLU A 123 -16.00 28.56 -7.87
C GLU A 123 -16.59 27.23 -7.36
N TYR A 124 -16.48 26.95 -6.06
CA TYR A 124 -17.30 25.91 -5.45
C TYR A 124 -18.74 26.40 -5.30
N LEU A 125 -19.69 25.46 -5.34
CA LEU A 125 -21.09 25.71 -4.99
C LEU A 125 -21.27 25.70 -3.48
N GLU A 126 -20.62 24.74 -2.82
CA GLU A 126 -20.65 24.60 -1.38
C GLU A 126 -19.31 24.11 -0.83
N ARG A 127 -19.00 24.49 0.40
CA ARG A 127 -17.80 24.10 1.15
C ARG A 127 -18.19 23.64 2.54
N LEU A 128 -17.65 22.51 2.98
CA LEU A 128 -17.80 21.97 4.32
C LEU A 128 -16.41 21.87 4.96
N GLU A 129 -16.20 22.62 6.04
CA GLU A 129 -15.01 22.52 6.87
C GLU A 129 -15.38 21.76 8.14
N VAL A 130 -14.75 20.62 8.40
CA VAL A 130 -15.15 19.71 9.48
C VAL A 130 -13.93 19.27 10.28
N THR A 131 -13.97 19.47 11.59
CA THR A 131 -12.96 18.90 12.47
C THR A 131 -13.14 17.39 12.58
N HIS A 132 -12.09 16.65 12.24
CA HIS A 132 -12.01 15.22 12.50
C HIS A 132 -11.82 15.01 14.01
N PRO A 133 -12.71 14.25 14.69
CA PRO A 133 -12.54 13.99 16.10
C PRO A 133 -11.30 13.13 16.30
N TRP A 134 -10.34 13.70 17.01
CA TRP A 134 -9.20 12.97 17.50
C TRP A 134 -9.43 12.69 18.98
N THR A 135 -9.30 11.42 19.36
CA THR A 135 -9.24 11.05 20.78
C THR A 135 -7.78 11.00 21.17
N ALA A 136 -7.40 11.91 22.04
CA ALA A 136 -6.07 11.94 22.63
C ALA A 136 -5.79 10.65 23.40
N PRO A 137 -4.51 10.26 23.57
CA PRO A 137 -4.13 9.09 24.38
C PRO A 137 -4.65 9.15 25.83
N ASP A 138 -4.93 10.34 26.34
CA ASP A 138 -5.51 10.57 27.68
C ASP A 138 -7.06 10.53 27.71
N GLY A 139 -7.70 10.21 26.59
CA GLY A 139 -9.14 10.07 26.46
C GLY A 139 -9.90 11.36 26.11
N ARG A 140 -9.22 12.51 26.00
CA ARG A 140 -9.88 13.75 25.55
C ARG A 140 -10.25 13.67 24.07
N VAL A 141 -11.50 14.01 23.73
CA VAL A 141 -11.96 14.10 22.35
C VAL A 141 -11.97 15.56 21.92
N THR A 142 -11.42 15.89 20.76
CA THR A 142 -11.49 17.25 20.20
C THR A 142 -12.94 17.68 19.92
N ASP A 143 -13.21 18.98 20.05
CA ASP A 143 -14.52 19.54 19.75
C ASP A 143 -14.94 19.22 18.32
N ARG A 144 -16.15 18.70 18.17
CA ARG A 144 -16.70 18.31 16.88
C ARG A 144 -17.51 19.45 16.31
N SER A 145 -16.83 20.40 15.67
CA SER A 145 -17.45 21.55 15.02
C SER A 145 -17.06 21.61 13.54
N GLY A 146 -17.81 22.42 12.81
CA GLY A 146 -17.53 22.68 11.41
C GLY A 146 -18.30 23.88 10.88
N SER A 147 -18.06 24.19 9.62
CA SER A 147 -18.73 25.25 8.89
C SER A 147 -19.27 24.68 7.57
N TRP A 148 -20.43 25.14 7.16
CA TRP A 148 -20.95 24.98 5.81
C TRP A 148 -21.04 26.37 5.19
N SER A 149 -20.61 26.54 3.94
CA SER A 149 -20.79 27.79 3.20
C SER A 149 -21.11 27.55 1.74
N ASN A 150 -21.72 28.54 1.09
CA ASN A 150 -22.05 28.52 -0.34
C ASN A 150 -21.63 29.81 -1.07
N GLY A 151 -20.63 30.51 -0.54
CA GLY A 151 -20.20 31.83 -1.01
C GLY A 151 -21.03 33.00 -0.46
N ASP A 152 -22.35 32.83 -0.25
CA ASP A 152 -23.22 33.90 0.25
C ASP A 152 -23.39 33.90 1.77
N LYS A 153 -23.43 32.70 2.37
CA LYS A 153 -23.66 32.53 3.80
C LYS A 153 -22.75 31.44 4.36
N THR A 154 -22.42 31.58 5.64
CA THR A 154 -21.72 30.56 6.42
C THR A 154 -22.57 30.17 7.62
N LEU A 155 -22.77 28.87 7.81
CA LEU A 155 -23.57 28.30 8.89
C LEU A 155 -22.72 27.29 9.67
N ALA A 156 -22.94 27.21 10.98
CA ALA A 156 -22.28 26.21 11.80
C ALA A 156 -22.76 24.80 11.43
N ILE A 157 -21.84 23.84 11.41
CA ILE A 157 -22.15 22.42 11.44
C ILE A 157 -21.90 21.91 12.86
N THR A 158 -22.91 21.30 13.45
CA THR A 158 -22.94 20.85 14.84
C THR A 158 -23.37 19.39 14.93
N GLN A 159 -23.29 18.83 16.15
CA GLN A 159 -23.82 17.49 16.48
C GLN A 159 -23.19 16.36 15.65
N PHE A 160 -21.89 16.46 15.38
CA PHE A 160 -21.14 15.46 14.65
C PHE A 160 -21.08 14.12 15.39
N GLU A 161 -21.46 13.06 14.69
CA GLU A 161 -21.31 11.68 15.13
C GLU A 161 -20.73 10.84 14.00
N TRP A 162 -19.55 10.26 14.23
CA TRP A 162 -18.92 9.33 13.30
C TRP A 162 -19.43 7.93 13.59
N LYS A 163 -20.24 7.41 12.68
CA LYS A 163 -20.82 6.05 12.73
C LYS A 163 -19.79 5.00 12.30
N ALA A 164 -18.88 5.39 11.42
CA ALA A 164 -17.71 4.63 11.02
C ALA A 164 -16.53 5.58 10.89
N GLN A 165 -15.40 5.23 11.52
CA GLN A 165 -14.17 6.02 11.48
C GLN A 165 -13.22 5.49 10.41
N PHE A 166 -12.24 6.31 10.06
CA PHE A 166 -11.23 5.95 9.09
C PHE A 166 -10.39 4.81 9.65
N ALA A 167 -10.34 3.71 8.90
CA ALA A 167 -9.42 2.60 9.14
C ALA A 167 -8.58 2.45 7.87
N PRO A 168 -7.51 3.27 7.70
CA PRO A 168 -6.54 3.04 6.64
C PRO A 168 -5.82 1.73 6.94
N GLU A 169 -5.78 0.88 5.93
CA GLU A 169 -5.07 -0.40 5.98
C GLU A 169 -4.01 -0.41 4.88
N ASN A 170 -2.76 -0.66 5.25
CA ASN A 170 -1.70 -0.91 4.27
C ASN A 170 -1.85 -2.34 3.73
N ASN A 171 -1.78 -2.48 2.42
CA ASN A 171 -1.85 -3.76 1.74
C ASN A 171 -0.59 -3.98 0.92
N PHE A 172 -0.03 -5.17 1.07
CA PHE A 172 1.04 -5.68 0.22
C PHE A 172 0.55 -7.00 -0.34
N GLU A 173 0.44 -7.08 -1.65
CA GLU A 173 -0.06 -8.27 -2.33
C GLU A 173 1.01 -8.83 -3.26
N LEU A 174 1.23 -10.14 -3.21
CA LEU A 174 1.88 -10.84 -4.31
C LEU A 174 0.81 -11.15 -5.35
N VAL A 175 0.87 -10.45 -6.47
CA VAL A 175 -0.03 -10.65 -7.60
C VAL A 175 0.62 -11.64 -8.55
N ILE A 176 -0.08 -12.75 -8.81
CA ILE A 176 0.37 -13.84 -9.67
C ILE A 176 -0.57 -13.89 -10.86
N GLU A 177 -0.06 -13.50 -12.01
CA GLU A 177 -0.79 -13.46 -13.27
C GLU A 177 -0.41 -14.66 -14.13
N LYS A 178 -1.42 -15.26 -14.73
CA LYS A 178 -1.28 -16.30 -15.76
C LYS A 178 -2.16 -15.91 -16.93
N ALA A 179 -1.63 -16.04 -18.15
CA ALA A 179 -2.35 -15.66 -19.36
C ALA A 179 -3.79 -16.23 -19.38
N ASN A 180 -4.75 -15.37 -19.71
CA ASN A 180 -6.17 -15.69 -19.84
C ASN A 180 -6.82 -16.24 -18.55
N ARG A 181 -6.30 -15.89 -17.36
CA ARG A 181 -6.90 -16.21 -16.07
C ARG A 181 -6.94 -14.99 -15.17
N ASN A 182 -7.88 -15.00 -14.21
CA ASN A 182 -7.92 -13.99 -13.16
C ASN A 182 -6.63 -14.08 -12.31
N PRO A 183 -6.01 -12.94 -11.95
CA PRO A 183 -4.85 -12.93 -11.07
C PRO A 183 -5.15 -13.61 -9.73
N HIS A 184 -4.19 -14.38 -9.24
CA HIS A 184 -4.19 -14.85 -7.86
C HIS A 184 -3.48 -13.82 -6.99
N ARG A 185 -4.06 -13.46 -5.85
CA ARG A 185 -3.53 -12.44 -4.94
C ARG A 185 -3.29 -13.06 -3.58
N LEU A 186 -2.07 -12.90 -3.06
CA LEU A 186 -1.71 -13.34 -1.72
C LEU A 186 -1.39 -12.13 -0.86
N ASP A 187 -2.00 -12.07 0.32
CA ASP A 187 -1.69 -11.07 1.32
C ASP A 187 -0.29 -11.32 1.92
N LEU A 188 0.66 -10.46 1.57
CA LEU A 188 2.04 -10.61 2.00
C LEU A 188 2.25 -10.28 3.47
N LEU A 189 1.48 -9.37 4.05
CA LEU A 189 1.61 -9.02 5.46
C LEU A 189 1.18 -10.18 6.37
N GLU A 190 0.07 -10.86 6.04
CA GLU A 190 -0.31 -12.11 6.71
C GLU A 190 0.74 -13.20 6.45
N ALA A 191 1.17 -13.34 5.18
CA ALA A 191 2.12 -14.34 4.75
C ALA A 191 3.43 -14.28 5.52
N ILE A 192 3.92 -13.09 5.86
CA ILE A 192 5.19 -12.90 6.58
C ILE A 192 4.99 -12.63 8.09
N GLY A 193 3.75 -12.66 8.59
CA GLY A 193 3.43 -12.47 10.01
C GLY A 193 3.63 -11.03 10.51
N GLN A 194 3.50 -10.06 9.62
CA GLN A 194 3.75 -8.63 9.87
C GLN A 194 2.45 -7.80 9.85
N ALA A 195 1.29 -8.42 9.67
CA ALA A 195 0.02 -7.72 9.64
C ALA A 195 -0.28 -6.94 10.94
N GLY A 196 0.00 -7.50 12.11
CA GLY A 196 -0.27 -6.82 13.39
C GLY A 196 0.48 -5.50 13.56
N GLU A 197 1.65 -5.36 12.94
CA GLU A 197 2.50 -4.18 13.05
C GLU A 197 2.30 -3.21 11.87
N TYR A 198 2.07 -3.72 10.67
CA TYR A 198 2.09 -2.92 9.44
C TYR A 198 0.74 -2.75 8.75
N ARG A 199 -0.29 -3.53 9.12
CA ARG A 199 -1.64 -3.40 8.52
C ARG A 199 -2.29 -2.08 8.93
N ILE A 200 -2.27 -1.78 10.23
CA ILE A 200 -3.02 -0.67 10.81
C ILE A 200 -2.13 0.56 10.90
N THR A 201 -2.59 1.69 10.37
CA THR A 201 -2.01 2.99 10.67
C THR A 201 -2.61 3.48 11.99
N ASN A 202 -1.81 3.77 13.04
CA ASN A 202 -2.26 4.09 14.41
C ASN A 202 -3.06 5.41 14.55
N GLY A 203 -4.19 5.59 13.84
CA GLY A 203 -5.09 6.74 13.93
C GLY A 203 -4.52 8.08 13.43
N ASN A 204 -3.20 8.24 13.51
CA ASN A 204 -2.41 9.14 12.71
C ASN A 204 -2.05 8.39 11.43
N LEU A 205 -2.09 9.10 10.30
CA LEU A 205 -1.82 8.62 8.94
C LEU A 205 -0.36 8.14 8.79
N ALA A 206 -0.01 7.07 9.50
CA ALA A 206 1.32 6.50 9.58
C ALA A 206 1.60 5.71 8.30
N CYS A 207 2.53 6.22 7.50
CA CYS A 207 3.07 5.51 6.35
C CYS A 207 3.62 4.13 6.75
N ALA A 208 3.55 3.18 5.84
CA ALA A 208 4.34 1.97 5.96
C ALA A 208 5.83 2.35 5.95
N PHE A 209 6.51 2.20 7.09
CA PHE A 209 7.96 2.16 7.13
C PHE A 209 8.52 0.92 6.42
N LEU A 210 7.65 -0.06 6.13
CA LEU A 210 7.97 -1.29 5.43
C LEU A 210 7.86 -1.10 3.91
N LYS A 211 8.95 -1.40 3.21
CA LYS A 211 8.97 -1.64 1.77
C LYS A 211 9.17 -3.12 1.52
N LEU A 212 8.36 -3.70 0.64
CA LEU A 212 8.53 -5.07 0.15
C LEU A 212 8.76 -5.03 -1.36
N SER A 213 9.78 -5.75 -1.82
CA SER A 213 10.08 -5.88 -3.25
C SER A 213 10.32 -7.34 -3.60
N LEU A 214 9.76 -7.77 -4.73
CA LEU A 214 10.10 -9.06 -5.31
C LEU A 214 11.53 -9.04 -5.84
N THR A 215 12.38 -9.93 -5.35
CA THR A 215 13.79 -10.02 -5.75
C THR A 215 14.03 -11.15 -6.75
N GLN A 216 13.51 -12.35 -6.47
CA GLN A 216 13.69 -13.53 -7.32
C GLN A 216 12.47 -14.46 -7.25
N ILE A 217 12.20 -15.15 -8.35
CA ILE A 217 11.27 -16.27 -8.42
C ILE A 217 12.03 -17.46 -8.99
N ALA A 218 11.81 -18.66 -8.46
CA ALA A 218 12.34 -19.88 -9.04
C ALA A 218 11.28 -21.00 -9.03
N PRO A 219 10.96 -21.61 -10.18
CA PRO A 219 10.12 -22.80 -10.21
C PRO A 219 10.83 -23.99 -9.56
N THR A 220 10.05 -24.87 -8.94
CA THR A 220 10.51 -26.09 -8.28
C THR A 220 9.59 -27.25 -8.66
N LYS A 221 9.94 -28.48 -8.27
CA LYS A 221 9.06 -29.64 -8.46
C LYS A 221 7.77 -29.57 -7.63
N ALA A 222 7.71 -28.73 -6.60
CA ALA A 222 6.59 -28.63 -5.67
C ALA A 222 5.74 -27.36 -5.88
N GLY A 223 6.14 -26.47 -6.80
CA GLY A 223 5.56 -25.14 -6.98
C GLY A 223 6.66 -24.10 -7.16
N TRP A 224 6.68 -23.03 -6.37
CA TRP A 224 7.61 -21.91 -6.55
C TRP A 224 8.32 -21.50 -5.25
N ASN A 225 9.58 -21.11 -5.38
CA ASN A 225 10.26 -20.30 -4.38
C ASN A 225 10.14 -18.83 -4.78
N VAL A 226 9.78 -17.99 -3.82
CA VAL A 226 9.69 -16.53 -3.98
C VAL A 226 10.58 -15.88 -2.93
N LEU A 227 11.48 -15.02 -3.38
CA LEU A 227 12.34 -14.23 -2.52
C LEU A 227 11.89 -12.77 -2.55
N LEU A 228 11.55 -12.24 -1.39
CA LEU A 228 11.21 -10.85 -1.18
C LEU A 228 12.36 -10.20 -0.40
N SER A 229 12.77 -9.01 -0.81
CA SER A 229 13.57 -8.12 0.04
C SER A 229 12.63 -7.20 0.81
N PHE A 230 12.98 -6.89 2.05
CA PHE A 230 12.30 -5.88 2.83
C PHE A 230 13.27 -4.84 3.38
N SER A 231 12.80 -3.60 3.48
CA SER A 231 13.44 -2.56 4.28
C SER A 231 12.41 -1.92 5.20
N ARG A 232 12.85 -1.63 6.42
CA ARG A 232 12.14 -0.84 7.41
C ARG A 232 12.98 0.40 7.65
N GLU A 233 12.52 1.53 7.15
CA GLU A 233 13.30 2.76 7.17
C GLU A 233 12.65 3.76 8.12
N SER A 234 13.45 4.51 8.87
CA SER A 234 13.01 5.63 9.68
C SER A 234 13.76 6.90 9.24
N ARG A 235 13.23 8.07 9.58
CA ARG A 235 13.86 9.35 9.23
C ARG A 235 15.26 9.55 9.84
N ARG A 236 15.68 8.76 10.81
CA ARG A 236 16.92 8.99 11.59
C ARG A 236 17.76 7.73 11.81
N CYS A 237 17.61 6.70 10.97
CA CYS A 237 18.30 5.41 11.09
C CYS A 237 18.02 4.60 12.37
N SER A 238 17.39 5.21 13.38
CA SER A 238 17.08 4.58 14.65
C SER A 238 15.93 3.59 14.50
N GLY A 239 16.26 2.30 14.42
CA GLY A 239 15.29 1.22 14.23
C GLY A 239 15.22 0.73 12.78
N ASP A 240 16.09 1.24 11.91
CA ASP A 240 16.13 0.83 10.52
C ASP A 240 16.77 -0.54 10.40
N ASP A 241 16.09 -1.43 9.68
CA ASP A 241 16.62 -2.74 9.38
C ASP A 241 16.05 -3.28 8.06
N GLY A 242 16.55 -4.43 7.65
CA GLY A 242 16.11 -5.01 6.39
C GLY A 242 16.70 -6.39 6.17
N GLY A 243 16.25 -7.01 5.10
CA GLY A 243 16.74 -8.31 4.69
C GLY A 243 15.76 -8.98 3.76
N TYR A 244 15.46 -10.24 4.04
CA TYR A 244 14.73 -11.08 3.09
C TYR A 244 13.69 -11.99 3.74
N PHE A 245 12.59 -12.19 3.03
CA PHE A 245 11.66 -13.29 3.26
C PHE A 245 11.77 -14.28 2.11
N SER A 246 11.87 -15.57 2.44
CA SER A 246 11.77 -16.66 1.47
C SER A 246 10.46 -17.40 1.68
N LEU A 247 9.62 -17.40 0.65
CA LEU A 247 8.32 -18.07 0.62
C LEU A 247 8.39 -19.30 -0.30
N LYS A 248 7.75 -20.39 0.12
CA LYS A 248 7.48 -21.55 -0.75
C LYS A 248 6.00 -21.61 -1.03
N LEU A 249 5.65 -21.65 -2.30
CA LEU A 249 4.28 -21.78 -2.79
C LEU A 249 4.10 -23.17 -3.41
N ASP A 250 2.95 -23.80 -3.17
CA ASP A 250 2.55 -25.01 -3.92
C ASP A 250 2.06 -24.66 -5.33
N HIS A 251 1.70 -25.66 -6.14
CA HIS A 251 1.16 -25.47 -7.50
C HIS A 251 -0.16 -24.69 -7.56
N SER A 252 -0.85 -24.55 -6.43
CA SER A 252 -2.08 -23.76 -6.26
C SER A 252 -1.80 -22.37 -5.67
N TYR A 253 -0.52 -21.97 -5.62
CA TYR A 253 -0.01 -20.72 -5.05
C TYR A 253 -0.26 -20.55 -3.54
N ARG A 254 -0.54 -21.64 -2.81
CA ARG A 254 -0.67 -21.57 -1.36
C ARG A 254 0.70 -21.58 -0.70
N ILE A 255 0.88 -20.77 0.33
CA ILE A 255 2.11 -20.75 1.11
C ILE A 255 2.22 -22.03 1.93
N VAL A 256 3.29 -22.80 1.69
CA VAL A 256 3.59 -24.04 2.42
C VAL A 256 4.75 -23.90 3.39
N ALA A 257 5.60 -22.88 3.20
CA ALA A 257 6.66 -22.53 4.15
C ALA A 257 7.08 -21.06 3.97
N ARG A 258 7.58 -20.47 5.05
CA ARG A 258 8.17 -19.13 5.08
C ARG A 258 9.37 -19.12 6.02
N ASN A 259 10.37 -18.29 5.71
CA ASN A 259 11.46 -17.96 6.63
C ASN A 259 11.81 -16.48 6.43
N GLY A 260 12.18 -15.79 7.51
CA GLY A 260 12.56 -14.38 7.50
C GLY A 260 13.99 -14.21 8.01
N TYR A 261 14.78 -13.35 7.37
CA TYR A 261 16.16 -13.10 7.75
C TYR A 261 16.45 -11.61 7.77
N ILE A 262 16.73 -11.06 8.94
CA ILE A 262 17.24 -9.69 9.08
C ILE A 262 18.74 -9.73 8.79
N THR A 263 19.16 -9.08 7.70
CA THR A 263 20.55 -9.06 7.23
C THR A 263 21.18 -7.66 7.29
N TYR A 264 20.37 -6.64 7.56
CA TYR A 264 20.79 -5.24 7.72
C TYR A 264 20.15 -4.68 8.99
N ILE A 265 20.91 -3.93 9.78
CA ILE A 265 20.43 -3.06 10.86
C ILE A 265 21.32 -1.82 10.80
N CYS A 266 20.73 -0.64 10.71
CA CYS A 266 21.52 0.58 10.63
C CYS A 266 22.52 0.71 11.78
N ASP A 267 23.73 1.20 11.47
CA ASP A 267 24.88 1.40 12.36
C ASP A 267 25.43 0.15 13.07
N LYS A 268 24.79 -1.00 12.92
CA LYS A 268 25.18 -2.24 13.61
C LYS A 268 25.61 -3.34 12.66
N ARG A 269 24.90 -3.50 11.54
CA ARG A 269 25.02 -4.68 10.69
C ARG A 269 24.67 -4.41 9.25
N GLY A 270 25.41 -5.03 8.34
CA GLY A 270 25.02 -5.13 6.94
C GLY A 270 25.42 -6.46 6.33
N ALA A 271 24.84 -6.76 5.18
CA ALA A 271 25.20 -7.91 4.37
C ALA A 271 25.74 -7.45 3.01
N GLY A 272 26.99 -7.79 2.74
CA GLY A 272 27.66 -7.50 1.47
C GLY A 272 27.59 -8.72 0.55
N ARG A 273 27.46 -8.47 -0.75
CA ARG A 273 27.61 -9.51 -1.78
C ARG A 273 29.10 -9.81 -1.93
N ASP A 274 29.47 -11.08 -1.89
CA ASP A 274 30.86 -11.47 -2.16
C ASP A 274 31.16 -11.32 -3.67
N GLU A 275 32.18 -10.53 -4.00
CA GLU A 275 32.54 -10.17 -5.38
C GLU A 275 33.14 -11.32 -6.21
N SER A 276 33.52 -12.43 -5.56
CA SER A 276 34.11 -13.62 -6.20
C SER A 276 33.16 -14.40 -7.12
N GLY A 277 31.96 -13.88 -7.37
CA GLY A 277 30.96 -14.42 -8.30
C GLY A 277 30.04 -15.45 -7.65
N ALA A 278 28.90 -15.72 -8.30
CA ALA A 278 28.01 -16.80 -7.90
C ALA A 278 28.63 -18.15 -8.34
N ASP A 279 28.78 -19.09 -7.42
CA ASP A 279 29.24 -20.45 -7.71
C ASP A 279 28.06 -21.42 -7.80
N ALA A 280 28.33 -22.73 -7.92
CA ALA A 280 27.29 -23.76 -7.94
C ALA A 280 26.38 -23.75 -6.69
N ARG A 281 26.77 -23.10 -5.58
CA ARG A 281 25.99 -22.94 -4.35
C ARG A 281 25.11 -21.69 -4.36
N GLY A 282 25.29 -20.78 -5.32
CA GLY A 282 24.53 -19.55 -5.49
C GLY A 282 25.36 -18.30 -5.22
N GLN A 283 24.71 -17.14 -5.11
CA GLN A 283 25.39 -15.92 -4.71
C GLN A 283 25.61 -15.93 -3.21
N ARG A 284 26.88 -15.86 -2.78
CA ARG A 284 27.25 -15.76 -1.37
C ARG A 284 27.15 -14.33 -0.88
N TYR A 285 26.74 -14.19 0.37
CA TYR A 285 26.69 -12.95 1.12
C TYR A 285 27.36 -13.13 2.47
N THR A 286 28.10 -12.12 2.88
CA THR A 286 28.77 -12.04 4.17
C THR A 286 28.06 -11.01 5.04
N VAL A 287 27.71 -11.41 6.27
CA VAL A 287 27.10 -10.53 7.27
C VAL A 287 28.20 -9.99 8.17
N VAL A 288 28.27 -8.67 8.28
CA VAL A 288 29.30 -7.96 9.05
C VAL A 288 28.70 -7.10 10.15
N GLU A 289 29.42 -6.97 11.25
CA GLU A 289 29.12 -6.11 12.40
C GLU A 289 30.04 -4.88 12.40
N GLY A 290 29.47 -3.71 12.67
CA GLY A 290 30.14 -2.40 12.70
C GLY A 290 29.32 -1.30 12.00
N GLN A 291 29.76 -0.03 12.12
CA GLN A 291 29.15 1.08 11.38
C GLN A 291 29.26 0.80 9.87
N TYR A 292 28.14 0.38 9.27
CA TYR A 292 28.08 -0.07 7.88
C TYR A 292 28.43 1.06 6.90
N GLU A 293 28.15 2.32 7.26
CA GLU A 293 28.47 3.50 6.44
C GLU A 293 29.96 3.92 6.53
N THR A 294 30.68 3.51 7.58
CA THR A 294 32.09 3.87 7.82
C THR A 294 32.87 2.73 8.49
N PRO A 295 33.01 1.55 7.84
CA PRO A 295 33.55 0.38 8.50
C PRO A 295 35.06 0.50 8.70
N ARG A 296 35.49 0.97 9.88
CA ARG A 296 36.85 0.70 10.38
C ARG A 296 36.83 -0.72 10.97
N ASN A 297 37.39 -1.69 10.24
CA ASN A 297 37.49 -3.11 10.60
C ASN A 297 36.12 -3.81 10.82
N PRO A 298 35.33 -4.05 9.76
CA PRO A 298 34.09 -4.81 9.88
C PRO A 298 34.36 -6.24 10.32
N ARG A 299 33.70 -6.70 11.39
CA ARG A 299 33.82 -8.08 11.88
C ARG A 299 32.82 -8.98 11.15
N MET A 300 33.30 -10.03 10.49
CA MET A 300 32.41 -11.05 9.94
C MET A 300 31.71 -11.81 11.07
N ILE A 301 30.38 -11.85 11.03
CA ILE A 301 29.54 -12.50 12.05
C ILE A 301 28.62 -13.59 11.49
N GLY A 302 28.54 -13.73 10.15
CA GLY A 302 27.76 -14.79 9.51
C GLY A 302 27.88 -14.79 7.99
N SER A 303 27.28 -15.78 7.35
CA SER A 303 27.23 -15.92 5.89
C SER A 303 26.01 -16.72 5.43
N PHE A 304 25.52 -16.41 4.23
CA PHE A 304 24.44 -17.16 3.59
C PHE A 304 24.58 -17.14 2.07
N PHE A 305 23.86 -18.04 1.41
CA PHE A 305 23.73 -18.09 -0.04
C PHE A 305 22.29 -17.80 -0.45
N ILE A 306 22.12 -17.06 -1.54
CA ILE A 306 20.86 -17.01 -2.27
C ILE A 306 21.00 -17.92 -3.50
N LYS A 307 20.16 -18.96 -3.56
CA LYS A 307 20.07 -19.87 -4.70
C LYS A 307 18.62 -20.26 -4.97
N ASN A 308 18.19 -20.14 -6.22
CA ASN A 308 16.83 -20.49 -6.65
C ASN A 308 15.76 -19.83 -5.76
N ALA A 309 15.88 -18.50 -5.57
CA ALA A 309 14.98 -17.71 -4.73
C ALA A 309 14.82 -18.21 -3.27
N ALA A 310 15.83 -18.90 -2.74
CA ALA A 310 15.86 -19.38 -1.37
C ALA A 310 17.17 -19.00 -0.68
N ILE A 311 17.06 -18.66 0.60
CA ILE A 311 18.21 -18.41 1.47
C ILE A 311 18.68 -19.74 2.08
N LYS A 312 19.98 -19.98 2.01
CA LYS A 312 20.67 -21.05 2.70
C LYS A 312 21.72 -20.45 3.61
N VAL A 313 21.49 -20.53 4.91
CA VAL A 313 22.46 -20.07 5.90
C VAL A 313 23.65 -21.01 5.91
N GLU A 314 24.86 -20.46 5.80
CA GLU A 314 26.11 -21.20 5.95
C GLU A 314 26.65 -21.02 7.36
N THR A 315 26.78 -19.77 7.82
CA THR A 315 27.16 -19.43 9.19
C THR A 315 26.07 -18.53 9.78
N PRO A 316 25.35 -18.95 10.83
CA PRO A 316 24.33 -18.12 11.47
C PRO A 316 24.97 -16.92 12.18
N TRP A 317 24.19 -15.85 12.36
CA TRP A 317 24.61 -14.62 13.03
C TRP A 317 23.69 -14.30 14.23
N PRO A 318 24.08 -13.39 15.15
CA PRO A 318 23.27 -13.02 16.30
C PRO A 318 21.86 -12.57 15.92
N ASP A 319 20.88 -12.97 16.74
CA ASP A 319 19.45 -12.67 16.59
C ASP A 319 18.80 -13.15 15.29
N MET A 320 19.45 -14.09 14.59
CA MET A 320 18.84 -14.79 13.46
C MET A 320 17.69 -15.67 13.96
N THR A 321 16.46 -15.20 13.77
CA THR A 321 15.25 -15.99 13.99
C THR A 321 14.89 -16.69 12.67
N PRO A 322 14.67 -18.01 12.64
CA PRO A 322 14.27 -18.73 11.43
C PRO A 322 12.84 -18.37 10.97
#